data_AF-A0AAV0UBZ2-F1
#
_entry.id   AF-A0AAV0UBZ2-F1
#
_cell.length_a   1.000
_cell.length_b   1.000
_cell.length_c   1.000
_cell.angle_alpha   90.00
_cell.angle_beta   90.00
_cell.angle_gamma   90.00
#
_symmetry.space_group_name_H-M   'P 1'
#
loop_
_entity.id
_entity.type
_entity.pdbx_description
1 polymer ?
#
loop_
_entity_poly.entity_id
_entity_poly.type
_entity_poly.pdbx_seq_one_letter_code
_entity_poly.pdbx_strand_id
1 'polypeptide(L)'
;MADTLSANTKAVVLQAAKVLTFLVLNYLLASTGFIAILFGVAFSLGSLALCCLGVVIFQGLLYLAPVLIRLDVALHNFVEPVENKLYGHIPHYGESGTRPSLAVLLYFSTAKLGVGVLSAMVVVIPLSMPIHAFMSPIFRAEYFSESWFNLTAFMIVATALLVSGFAVMPHVVRLSCVTTRLLCREVYSLIYMRDYVPLAPEELLESTTYGTNQPVEQVRCE
;
A
#
# COMPACT_ATOMS: atom_id res chain seq x y z
N MET A 1 -26.18 -31.61 1.11
CA MET A 1 -26.46 -30.44 1.99
C MET A 1 -25.33 -30.16 2.98
N ALA A 2 -24.71 -31.19 3.57
CA ALA A 2 -23.51 -31.03 4.41
C ALA A 2 -22.26 -30.55 3.60
N ASP A 3 -22.08 -31.06 2.38
CA ASP A 3 -20.91 -30.72 1.55
C ASP A 3 -20.89 -29.25 1.08
N THR A 4 -22.07 -28.69 0.80
CA THR A 4 -22.24 -27.29 0.40
C THR A 4 -21.96 -26.32 1.56
N LEU A 5 -22.32 -26.70 2.80
CA LEU A 5 -22.03 -25.91 3.99
C LEU A 5 -20.52 -25.89 4.27
N SER A 6 -19.84 -27.05 4.17
CA SER A 6 -18.39 -27.16 4.35
C SER A 6 -17.61 -26.34 3.32
N ALA A 7 -18.03 -26.37 2.05
CA ALA A 7 -17.41 -25.58 0.99
C ALA A 7 -17.52 -24.06 1.24
N ASN A 8 -18.71 -23.61 1.66
CA ASN A 8 -18.95 -22.19 1.97
C ASN A 8 -18.14 -21.72 3.19
N THR A 9 -18.04 -22.52 4.25
CA THR A 9 -17.22 -22.19 5.41
C THR A 9 -15.74 -22.06 5.03
N LYS A 10 -15.20 -22.99 4.22
CA LYS A 10 -13.81 -22.92 3.75
C LYS A 10 -13.54 -21.64 2.94
N ALA A 11 -14.47 -21.25 2.06
CA ALA A 11 -14.34 -20.03 1.27
C ALA A 11 -14.32 -18.76 2.16
N VAL A 12 -15.20 -18.68 3.16
CA VAL A 12 -15.25 -17.56 4.09
C VAL A 12 -13.98 -17.47 4.94
N VAL A 13 -13.51 -18.60 5.47
CA VAL A 13 -12.27 -18.65 6.27
C VAL A 13 -11.06 -18.25 5.43
N LEU A 14 -10.96 -18.74 4.20
CA LEU A 14 -9.87 -18.38 3.29
C LEU A 14 -9.89 -16.87 2.97
N GLN A 15 -11.08 -16.31 2.71
CA GLN A 15 -11.24 -14.88 2.44
C GLN A 15 -10.87 -14.03 3.66
N ALA A 16 -11.29 -14.44 4.86
CA ALA A 16 -10.94 -13.76 6.09
C ALA A 16 -9.43 -13.81 6.36
N ALA A 17 -8.81 -14.98 6.18
CA ALA A 17 -7.35 -15.14 6.29
C ALA A 17 -6.61 -14.25 5.29
N LYS A 18 -7.07 -14.21 4.04
CA LYS A 18 -6.53 -13.34 2.99
C LYS A 18 -6.60 -11.85 3.37
N VAL A 19 -7.73 -11.39 3.87
CA VAL A 19 -7.92 -10.02 4.36
C VAL A 19 -7.02 -9.72 5.55
N LEU A 20 -6.91 -10.65 6.50
CA LEU A 20 -6.03 -10.50 7.66
C LEU A 20 -4.56 -10.39 7.24
N THR A 21 -4.11 -11.26 6.32
CA THR A 21 -2.75 -11.20 5.76
C THR A 21 -2.50 -9.86 5.08
N PHE A 22 -3.47 -9.36 4.30
CA PHE A 22 -3.35 -8.04 3.68
C PHE A 22 -3.19 -6.92 4.73
N LEU A 23 -4.02 -6.88 5.77
CA LEU A 23 -3.96 -5.83 6.80
C LEU A 23 -2.61 -5.82 7.54
N VAL A 24 -2.08 -7.01 7.87
CA VAL A 24 -0.77 -7.15 8.51
C VAL A 24 0.35 -6.68 7.59
N LEU A 25 0.38 -7.16 6.33
CA LEU A 25 1.39 -6.75 5.36
C LEU A 25 1.28 -5.24 5.04
N ASN A 26 0.07 -4.68 5.00
CA ASN A 26 -0.17 -3.26 4.77
C ASN A 26 0.43 -2.41 5.88
N TYR A 27 0.23 -2.82 7.14
CA TYR A 27 0.88 -2.16 8.27
C TYR A 27 2.41 -2.29 8.22
N LEU A 28 2.95 -3.48 7.95
CA LEU A 28 4.39 -3.70 7.86
C LEU A 28 5.05 -2.86 6.77
N LEU A 29 4.43 -2.81 5.59
CA LEU A 29 4.90 -2.01 4.46
C LEU A 29 4.85 -0.51 4.78
N ALA A 30 3.72 -0.04 5.33
CA ALA A 30 3.54 1.36 5.69
C ALA A 30 4.51 1.82 6.79
N SER A 31 4.64 1.03 7.86
CA SER A 31 5.53 1.33 8.99
C SER A 31 7.00 1.27 8.59
N THR A 32 7.42 0.23 7.88
CA THR A 32 8.81 0.08 7.40
C THR A 32 9.18 1.18 6.41
N GLY A 33 8.27 1.50 5.47
CA GLY A 33 8.42 2.62 4.56
C GLY A 33 8.57 3.94 5.30
N PHE A 34 7.66 4.26 6.22
CA PHE A 34 7.72 5.49 7.02
C PHE A 34 9.02 5.61 7.82
N ILE A 35 9.41 4.54 8.53
CA ILE A 35 10.65 4.49 9.33
C ILE A 35 11.85 4.75 8.43
N ALA A 36 11.99 4.02 7.32
CA ALA A 36 13.10 4.19 6.39
C ALA A 36 13.18 5.61 5.83
N ILE A 37 12.03 6.20 5.47
CA ILE A 37 11.96 7.58 4.94
C ILE A 37 12.31 8.60 6.02
N LEU A 38 11.73 8.50 7.21
CA LEU A 38 11.95 9.43 8.30
C LEU A 38 13.43 9.45 8.72
N PHE A 39 14.00 8.28 8.96
CA PHE A 39 15.41 8.16 9.34
C PHE A 39 16.33 8.56 8.19
N GLY A 40 16.02 8.17 6.94
CA GLY A 40 16.83 8.55 5.79
C GLY A 40 16.85 10.07 5.55
N VAL A 41 15.70 10.74 5.70
CA VAL A 41 15.61 12.21 5.56
C VAL A 41 16.33 12.89 6.71
N ALA A 42 16.10 12.46 7.96
CA ALA A 42 16.79 13.01 9.12
C ALA A 42 18.32 12.84 9.01
N PHE A 43 18.79 11.67 8.58
CA PHE A 43 20.21 11.40 8.38
C PHE A 43 20.78 12.21 7.21
N SER A 44 20.04 12.36 6.11
CA SER A 44 20.43 13.21 4.98
C SER A 44 20.60 14.66 5.40
N LEU A 45 19.68 15.20 6.19
CA LEU A 45 19.72 16.56 6.70
C LEU A 45 20.83 16.74 7.76
N GLY A 46 21.02 15.77 8.64
CA GLY A 46 22.11 15.79 9.63
C GLY A 46 23.49 15.69 8.99
N SER A 47 23.58 14.95 7.87
CA SER A 47 24.83 14.74 7.11
C SER A 47 25.08 15.79 6.04
N LEU A 48 24.30 16.88 6.00
CA LEU A 48 24.52 17.96 5.04
C LEU A 48 25.89 18.62 5.26
N ALA A 49 26.36 18.68 6.50
CA ALA A 49 27.68 19.18 6.86
C ALA A 49 28.83 18.33 6.26
N LEU A 50 28.57 17.06 5.92
CA LEU A 50 29.52 16.15 5.28
C LEU A 50 29.47 16.24 3.73
N CYS A 51 28.75 17.24 3.18
CA CYS A 51 28.53 17.59 1.76
C CYS A 51 28.03 16.47 0.83
N CYS A 52 28.70 15.33 0.76
CA CYS A 52 28.39 14.25 -0.19
C CYS A 52 27.52 13.15 0.42
N LEU A 53 27.70 12.85 1.71
CA LEU A 53 27.01 11.73 2.37
C LEU A 53 25.49 11.93 2.40
N GLY A 54 25.04 13.15 2.71
CA GLY A 54 23.61 13.49 2.69
C GLY A 54 22.97 13.28 1.32
N VAL A 55 23.62 13.75 0.25
CA VAL A 55 23.12 13.61 -1.13
C VAL A 55 22.99 12.14 -1.53
N VAL A 56 23.99 11.30 -1.23
CA VAL A 56 23.96 9.87 -1.54
C VAL A 56 22.77 9.18 -0.87
N ILE A 57 22.49 9.53 0.39
CA ILE A 57 21.40 8.92 1.16
C ILE A 57 20.04 9.39 0.67
N PHE A 58 19.90 10.68 0.35
CA PHE A 58 18.69 11.19 -0.27
C PHE A 58 18.43 10.52 -1.62
N GLN A 59 19.47 10.33 -2.43
CA GLN A 59 19.35 9.62 -3.70
C GLN A 59 18.97 8.15 -3.48
N GLY A 60 19.52 7.50 -2.45
CA GLY A 60 19.09 6.17 -2.02
C GLY A 60 17.61 6.09 -1.67
N LEU A 61 17.06 7.09 -0.97
CA LEU A 61 15.61 7.17 -0.69
C LEU A 61 14.78 7.29 -1.98
N LEU A 62 15.25 8.08 -2.95
CA LEU A 62 14.56 8.20 -4.22
C LEU A 62 14.59 6.89 -5.02
N TYR A 63 15.65 6.09 -4.92
CA TYR A 63 15.70 4.72 -5.46
C TYR A 63 14.78 3.74 -4.71
N LEU A 64 14.55 3.95 -3.41
CA LEU A 64 13.65 3.13 -2.61
C LEU A 64 12.17 3.34 -2.99
N ALA A 65 11.80 4.55 -3.42
CA ALA A 65 10.41 4.90 -3.75
C ALA A 65 9.76 3.95 -4.80
N PRO A 66 10.37 3.68 -5.97
CA PRO A 66 9.84 2.70 -6.93
C PRO A 66 9.64 1.29 -6.35
N VAL A 67 10.49 0.87 -5.42
CA VAL A 67 10.37 -0.44 -4.76
C VAL A 67 9.16 -0.46 -3.84
N LEU A 68 8.99 0.57 -3.02
CA LEU A 68 7.85 0.69 -2.11
C LEU A 68 6.52 0.69 -2.85
N ILE A 69 6.40 1.44 -3.96
CA ILE A 69 5.16 1.46 -4.73
C ILE A 69 4.89 0.13 -5.46
N ARG A 70 5.93 -0.58 -5.95
CA ARG A 70 5.77 -1.91 -6.54
C ARG A 70 5.23 -2.92 -5.53
N LEU A 71 5.76 -2.88 -4.30
CA LEU A 71 5.26 -3.70 -3.20
C LEU A 71 3.82 -3.33 -2.84
N ASP A 72 3.48 -2.04 -2.85
CA ASP A 72 2.13 -1.59 -2.54
C ASP A 72 1.10 -2.02 -3.59
N VAL A 73 1.46 -1.92 -4.87
CA VAL A 73 0.64 -2.40 -5.98
C VAL A 73 0.50 -3.93 -5.94
N ALA A 74 1.57 -4.66 -5.60
CA ALA A 74 1.48 -6.11 -5.42
C ALA A 74 0.53 -6.49 -4.28
N LEU A 75 0.58 -5.74 -3.18
CA LEU A 75 -0.31 -5.93 -2.03
C LEU A 75 -1.77 -5.59 -2.38
N HIS A 76 -2.00 -4.50 -3.11
CA HIS A 76 -3.31 -4.16 -3.66
C HIS A 76 -3.87 -5.30 -4.53
N ASN A 77 -3.07 -5.79 -5.49
CA ASN A 77 -3.47 -6.84 -6.42
C ASN A 77 -3.66 -8.21 -5.75
N PHE A 78 -3.09 -8.40 -4.56
CA PHE A 78 -3.32 -9.60 -3.76
C PHE A 78 -4.76 -9.64 -3.27
N VAL A 79 -5.30 -8.55 -2.72
CA VAL A 79 -6.63 -8.53 -2.11
C VAL A 79 -7.76 -8.30 -3.11
N GLU A 80 -7.52 -7.44 -4.10
CA GLU A 80 -8.53 -6.93 -5.02
C GLU A 80 -8.93 -7.99 -6.08
N PRO A 81 -10.21 -8.04 -6.51
CA PRO A 81 -10.66 -8.97 -7.55
C PRO A 81 -10.06 -8.63 -8.91
N VAL A 82 -10.17 -9.56 -9.88
CA VAL A 82 -9.41 -9.54 -11.14
C VAL A 82 -9.70 -8.30 -11.99
N GLU A 83 -10.91 -7.77 -11.91
CA GLU A 83 -11.41 -6.60 -12.65
C GLU A 83 -10.70 -5.32 -12.19
N ASN A 84 -10.44 -5.21 -10.89
CA ASN A 84 -9.86 -4.03 -10.26
C ASN A 84 -8.34 -4.17 -10.03
N LYS A 85 -7.66 -5.13 -10.67
CA LYS A 85 -6.21 -5.23 -10.58
C LYS A 85 -5.53 -4.11 -11.36
N LEU A 86 -4.50 -3.54 -10.74
CA LEU A 86 -3.63 -2.53 -11.36
C LEU A 86 -2.55 -3.23 -12.19
N TYR A 87 -2.45 -2.87 -13.46
CA TYR A 87 -1.43 -3.33 -14.39
C TYR A 87 -0.66 -2.13 -14.95
N GLY A 88 0.56 -2.36 -15.41
CA GLY A 88 1.38 -1.33 -16.02
C GLY A 88 2.83 -1.37 -15.59
N HIS A 89 3.63 -0.51 -16.20
CA HIS A 89 5.04 -0.37 -15.92
C HIS A 89 5.28 0.75 -14.91
N ILE A 90 5.92 0.43 -13.79
CA ILE A 90 6.43 1.43 -12.85
C ILE A 90 7.87 1.74 -13.27
N PRO A 91 8.13 2.91 -13.87
CA PRO A 91 9.45 3.27 -14.37
C PRO A 91 10.50 3.21 -13.26
N HIS A 92 11.72 2.89 -13.64
CA HIS A 92 12.83 2.91 -12.70
C HIS A 92 13.20 4.36 -12.35
N TYR A 93 13.79 4.56 -11.17
CA TYR A 93 14.30 5.89 -10.80
C TYR A 93 15.34 6.35 -11.82
N GLY A 94 15.13 7.54 -12.38
CA GLY A 94 15.93 8.11 -13.48
C GLY A 94 15.21 8.15 -14.83
N GLU A 95 14.18 7.33 -15.04
CA GLU A 95 13.46 7.22 -16.31
C GLU A 95 12.30 8.22 -16.43
N SER A 96 11.61 8.52 -15.32
CA SER A 96 10.44 9.43 -15.29
C SER A 96 10.67 10.73 -14.51
N GLY A 97 11.94 11.06 -14.21
CA GLY A 97 12.31 12.21 -13.37
C GLY A 97 12.08 12.00 -11.86
N THR A 98 12.39 13.02 -11.06
CA THR A 98 12.40 12.96 -9.58
C THR A 98 11.04 13.20 -8.92
N ARG A 99 10.11 13.89 -9.61
CA ARG A 99 8.79 14.26 -9.08
C ARG A 99 7.95 13.05 -8.63
N PRO A 100 7.88 11.93 -9.40
CA PRO A 100 7.12 10.75 -8.98
C PRO A 100 7.68 10.09 -7.71
N SER A 101 9.01 10.05 -7.58
CA SER A 101 9.65 9.43 -6.42
C SER A 101 9.42 10.24 -5.14
N LEU A 102 9.47 11.57 -5.22
CA LEU A 102 9.15 12.43 -4.07
C LEU A 102 7.67 12.30 -3.66
N ALA A 103 6.75 12.25 -4.64
CA ALA A 103 5.33 12.04 -4.35
C ALA A 103 5.07 10.70 -3.63
N VAL A 104 5.77 9.63 -4.04
CA VAL A 104 5.71 8.32 -3.37
C VAL A 104 6.27 8.39 -1.95
N LEU A 105 7.39 9.08 -1.72
CA LEU A 105 7.94 9.25 -0.36
C LEU A 105 6.95 10.00 0.56
N LEU A 106 6.31 11.06 0.05
CA LEU A 106 5.28 11.80 0.78
C LEU A 106 4.03 10.94 1.05
N TYR A 107 3.62 10.13 0.08
CA TYR A 107 2.51 9.20 0.25
C TYR A 107 2.77 8.19 1.35
N PHE A 108 3.96 7.58 1.35
CA PHE A 108 4.35 6.61 2.37
C PHE A 108 4.48 7.23 3.76
N SER A 109 4.88 8.49 3.83
CA SER A 109 5.00 9.19 5.11
C SER A 109 3.70 9.70 5.69
N THR A 110 2.65 9.86 4.87
CA THR A 110 1.38 10.45 5.29
C THR A 110 0.21 9.49 5.14
N ALA A 111 -0.37 9.40 3.94
CA ALA A 111 -1.59 8.65 3.66
C ALA A 111 -1.39 7.16 3.91
N LYS A 112 -0.31 6.55 3.41
CA LYS A 112 -0.07 5.12 3.60
C LYS A 112 0.13 4.77 5.06
N LEU A 113 0.88 5.59 5.80
CA LEU A 113 1.06 5.41 7.24
C LEU A 113 -0.28 5.45 7.97
N GLY A 114 -1.14 6.44 7.68
CA GLY A 114 -2.47 6.54 8.28
C GLY A 114 -3.31 5.27 8.05
N VAL A 115 -3.37 4.78 6.80
CA VAL A 115 -4.10 3.55 6.49
C VAL A 115 -3.44 2.30 7.08
N GLY A 116 -2.11 2.26 7.14
CA GLY A 116 -1.35 1.19 7.78
C GLY A 116 -1.63 1.11 9.28
N VAL A 117 -1.65 2.24 9.98
CA VAL A 117 -2.02 2.31 11.41
C VAL A 117 -3.47 1.86 11.61
N LEU A 118 -4.41 2.31 10.78
CA LEU A 118 -5.80 1.82 10.84
C LEU A 118 -5.87 0.30 10.62
N SER A 119 -5.04 -0.24 9.73
CA SER A 119 -4.96 -1.69 9.50
C SER A 119 -4.48 -2.43 10.76
N ALA A 120 -3.47 -1.90 11.45
CA ALA A 120 -3.03 -2.47 12.72
C ALA A 120 -4.09 -2.34 13.81
N MET A 121 -4.75 -1.18 13.96
CA MET A 121 -5.78 -0.97 14.98
C MET A 121 -6.92 -1.97 14.86
N VAL A 122 -7.41 -2.21 13.64
CA VAL A 122 -8.51 -3.15 13.39
C VAL A 122 -8.12 -4.61 13.64
N VAL A 123 -6.84 -4.95 13.62
CA VAL A 123 -6.35 -6.30 13.96
C VAL A 123 -6.05 -6.42 15.46
N VAL A 124 -5.32 -5.45 16.01
CA VAL A 124 -4.82 -5.48 17.38
C VAL A 124 -5.93 -5.25 18.40
N ILE A 125 -6.83 -4.28 18.20
CA ILE A 125 -7.87 -3.97 19.18
C ILE A 125 -8.76 -5.19 19.46
N PRO A 126 -9.32 -5.88 18.45
CA PRO A 126 -10.18 -7.04 18.69
C PRO A 126 -9.45 -8.24 19.28
N LEU A 127 -8.17 -8.43 18.94
CA LEU A 127 -7.39 -9.59 19.36
C LEU A 127 -6.65 -9.39 20.69
N SER A 128 -6.42 -8.15 21.11
CA SER A 128 -5.65 -7.82 22.31
C SER A 128 -6.22 -8.46 23.58
N MET A 129 -7.53 -8.31 23.83
CA MET A 129 -8.22 -8.84 25.01
C MET A 129 -8.23 -10.37 25.04
N PRO A 130 -8.63 -11.10 23.98
CA PRO A 130 -8.51 -12.56 23.93
C PRO A 130 -7.08 -13.04 24.15
N ILE A 131 -6.10 -12.47 23.44
CA ILE A 131 -4.69 -12.86 23.56
C ILE A 131 -4.21 -12.68 25.00
N HIS A 132 -4.53 -11.54 25.63
CA HIS A 132 -4.14 -11.28 27.02
C HIS A 132 -4.73 -12.31 27.99
N ALA A 133 -6.02 -12.63 27.83
CA ALA A 133 -6.69 -13.64 28.66
C ALA A 133 -6.11 -15.05 28.45
N PHE A 134 -5.70 -15.40 27.22
CA PHE A 134 -5.04 -16.68 26.95
C PHE A 134 -3.62 -16.76 27.53
N MET A 135 -2.85 -15.67 27.42
CA MET A 135 -1.42 -15.66 27.77
C MET A 135 -1.17 -15.41 29.27
N SER A 136 -2.10 -14.78 29.99
CA SER A 136 -1.92 -14.42 31.40
C SER A 136 -2.71 -15.34 32.33
N PRO A 137 -2.07 -16.33 33.00
CA PRO A 137 -2.74 -17.18 33.98
C PRO A 137 -3.19 -16.39 35.22
N ILE A 138 -2.44 -15.35 35.59
CA ILE A 138 -2.76 -14.47 36.73
C ILE A 138 -4.06 -13.70 36.45
N PHE A 139 -4.21 -13.15 35.25
CA PHE A 139 -5.44 -12.45 34.86
C PHE A 139 -6.67 -13.37 34.93
N ARG A 140 -6.53 -14.62 34.47
CA ARG A 140 -7.62 -15.60 34.54
C ARG A 140 -7.98 -15.96 35.98
N ALA A 141 -6.98 -16.15 36.85
CA ALA A 141 -7.22 -16.43 38.24
C ALA A 141 -7.95 -15.26 38.93
N GLU A 142 -7.51 -14.02 38.71
CA GLU A 142 -8.11 -12.84 39.34
C GLU A 142 -9.53 -12.55 38.83
N TYR A 143 -9.73 -12.53 37.50
CA TYR A 143 -10.99 -12.08 36.91
C TYR A 143 -12.04 -13.17 36.74
N PHE A 144 -11.64 -14.45 36.66
CA PHE A 144 -12.57 -15.55 36.35
C PHE A 144 -12.82 -16.52 37.52
N SER A 145 -12.03 -16.49 38.60
CA SER A 145 -12.19 -17.45 39.71
C SER A 145 -13.32 -17.07 40.69
N GLU A 146 -13.53 -15.79 40.94
CA GLU A 146 -14.47 -15.35 42.00
C GLU A 146 -15.90 -15.08 41.51
N SER A 147 -16.12 -14.77 40.24
CA SER A 147 -17.45 -14.36 39.75
C SER A 147 -17.74 -14.73 38.30
N TRP A 148 -18.79 -15.54 38.10
CA TRP A 148 -19.35 -15.87 36.79
C TRP A 148 -19.78 -14.63 35.98
N PHE A 149 -20.15 -13.55 36.66
CA PHE A 149 -20.53 -12.29 36.02
C PHE A 149 -19.35 -11.65 35.28
N ASN A 150 -18.15 -11.67 35.87
CA ASN A 150 -16.94 -11.10 35.26
C ASN A 150 -16.52 -11.88 34.01
N LEU A 151 -16.59 -13.22 34.07
CA LEU A 151 -16.34 -14.08 32.92
C LEU A 151 -17.36 -13.80 31.80
N THR A 152 -18.65 -13.71 32.14
CA THR A 152 -19.72 -13.45 31.16
C THR A 152 -19.55 -12.08 30.51
N ALA A 153 -19.30 -11.03 31.31
CA ALA A 153 -19.06 -9.68 30.82
C ALA A 153 -17.82 -9.64 29.90
N PHE A 154 -16.72 -10.30 30.28
CA PHE A 154 -15.53 -10.42 29.44
C PHE A 154 -15.85 -11.07 28.10
N MET A 155 -16.57 -12.21 28.10
CA MET A 155 -16.93 -12.92 26.87
C MET A 155 -17.81 -12.06 25.96
N ILE A 156 -18.77 -11.31 26.52
CA ILE A 156 -19.64 -10.40 25.75
C ILE A 156 -18.79 -9.29 25.10
N VAL A 157 -17.94 -8.62 25.87
CA VAL A 157 -17.09 -7.52 25.38
C VAL A 157 -16.09 -8.03 24.34
N ALA A 158 -15.40 -9.13 24.61
CA ALA A 158 -14.45 -9.73 23.67
C ALA A 158 -15.14 -10.15 22.37
N THR A 159 -16.32 -10.75 22.46
CA THR A 159 -17.09 -11.14 21.26
C THR A 159 -17.56 -9.91 20.49
N ALA A 160 -18.06 -8.87 21.16
CA ALA A 160 -18.46 -7.62 20.52
C ALA A 160 -17.29 -6.92 19.82
N LEU A 161 -16.10 -6.91 20.43
CA LEU A 161 -14.87 -6.39 19.82
C LEU A 161 -14.44 -7.22 18.60
N LEU A 162 -14.49 -8.55 18.68
CA LEU A 162 -14.21 -9.43 17.54
C LEU A 162 -15.17 -9.18 16.38
N VAL A 163 -16.48 -9.16 16.64
CA VAL A 163 -17.51 -8.95 15.62
C VAL A 163 -17.36 -7.57 14.98
N SER A 164 -17.17 -6.51 15.78
CA SER A 164 -16.94 -5.17 15.26
C SER A 164 -15.64 -5.08 14.45
N GLY A 165 -14.56 -5.72 14.91
CA GLY A 165 -13.31 -5.85 14.16
C GLY A 165 -13.52 -6.45 12.77
N PHE A 166 -14.16 -7.63 12.71
CA PHE A 166 -14.48 -8.30 11.44
C PHE A 166 -15.37 -7.45 10.53
N ALA A 167 -16.34 -6.72 11.09
CA ALA A 167 -17.18 -5.81 10.32
C ALA A 167 -16.40 -4.64 9.72
N VAL A 168 -15.40 -4.11 10.45
CA VAL A 168 -14.60 -2.95 10.02
C VAL A 168 -13.47 -3.33 9.05
N MET A 169 -12.89 -4.53 9.16
CA MET A 169 -11.83 -5.03 8.27
C MET A 169 -12.03 -4.74 6.78
N PRO A 170 -13.17 -5.08 6.13
CA PRO A 170 -13.37 -4.83 4.70
C PRO A 170 -13.37 -3.34 4.35
N HIS A 171 -13.80 -2.46 5.27
CA HIS A 171 -13.77 -1.02 5.03
C HIS A 171 -12.34 -0.48 5.01
N VAL A 172 -11.48 -0.94 5.91
CA VAL A 172 -10.06 -0.54 5.92
C VAL A 172 -9.31 -1.08 4.71
N VAL A 173 -9.60 -2.32 4.30
CA VAL A 173 -9.06 -2.87 3.04
C VAL A 173 -9.44 -1.98 1.86
N ARG A 174 -10.73 -1.62 1.74
CA ARG A 174 -11.20 -0.73 0.67
C ARG A 174 -10.53 0.64 0.72
N LEU A 175 -10.37 1.23 1.90
CA LEU A 175 -9.68 2.49 2.08
C LEU A 175 -8.22 2.41 1.59
N SER A 176 -7.51 1.33 1.94
CA SER A 176 -6.15 1.08 1.44
C SER A 176 -6.13 0.95 -0.08
N CYS A 177 -7.08 0.21 -0.66
CA CYS A 177 -7.11 0.03 -2.11
C CYS A 177 -7.45 1.33 -2.85
N VAL A 178 -8.42 2.11 -2.36
CA VAL A 178 -8.74 3.43 -2.92
C VAL A 178 -7.55 4.37 -2.85
N THR A 179 -6.85 4.43 -1.72
CA THR A 179 -5.69 5.32 -1.59
C THR A 179 -4.55 4.93 -2.53
N THR A 180 -4.23 3.64 -2.67
CA THR A 180 -3.23 3.17 -3.63
C THR A 180 -3.64 3.46 -5.07
N ARG A 181 -4.92 3.28 -5.43
CA ARG A 181 -5.44 3.60 -6.78
C ARG A 181 -5.34 5.08 -7.12
N LEU A 182 -5.75 5.95 -6.19
CA LEU A 182 -5.69 7.40 -6.39
C LEU A 182 -4.24 7.86 -6.58
N LEU A 183 -3.31 7.35 -5.76
CA LEU A 183 -1.90 7.65 -5.93
C LEU A 183 -1.38 7.18 -7.29
N CYS A 184 -1.65 5.92 -7.66
CA CYS A 184 -1.17 5.37 -8.92
C CYS A 184 -1.66 6.19 -10.11
N ARG A 185 -2.93 6.59 -10.10
CA ARG A 185 -3.52 7.43 -11.15
C ARG A 185 -2.87 8.81 -11.24
N GLU A 186 -2.55 9.43 -10.10
CA GLU A 186 -1.98 10.79 -10.06
C GLU A 186 -0.49 10.80 -10.42
N VAL A 187 0.26 9.79 -9.96
CA VAL A 187 1.72 9.75 -10.06
C VAL A 187 2.21 9.01 -11.31
N TYR A 188 1.47 8.00 -11.78
CA TYR A 188 1.86 7.14 -12.89
C TYR A 188 0.74 7.03 -13.92
N SER A 189 0.79 7.88 -14.95
CA SER A 189 -0.17 7.84 -16.06
C SER A 189 -0.17 6.53 -16.86
N LEU A 190 0.89 5.73 -16.73
CA LEU A 190 1.08 4.43 -17.40
C LEU A 190 0.50 3.24 -16.64
N ILE A 191 0.00 3.43 -15.41
CA ILE A 191 -0.68 2.36 -14.66
C ILE A 191 -2.18 2.42 -15.01
N TYR A 192 -2.71 1.29 -15.47
CA TYR A 192 -4.09 1.17 -15.90
C TYR A 192 -4.81 -0.01 -15.24
N MET A 193 -6.13 0.10 -15.14
CA MET A 193 -7.01 -1.01 -14.76
C MET A 193 -7.32 -1.85 -16.00
N ARG A 194 -7.65 -3.13 -15.83
CA ARG A 194 -7.95 -4.04 -16.96
C ARG A 194 -9.00 -3.50 -17.94
N ASP A 195 -9.96 -2.71 -17.45
CA ASP A 195 -11.03 -2.12 -18.27
C ASP A 195 -10.66 -0.76 -18.89
N TYR A 196 -9.47 -0.25 -18.56
CA TYR A 196 -8.91 0.98 -19.09
C TYR A 196 -7.71 0.62 -19.97
N VAL A 197 -7.94 -0.08 -21.08
CA VAL A 197 -6.96 -0.04 -22.17
C VAL A 197 -7.02 1.39 -22.69
N PRO A 198 -5.95 2.21 -22.58
CA PRO A 198 -5.91 3.43 -23.36
C PRO A 198 -6.01 2.95 -24.81
N LEU A 199 -7.10 3.30 -25.51
CA LEU A 199 -7.02 3.34 -26.96
C LEU A 199 -5.86 4.28 -27.23
N ALA A 200 -4.70 3.72 -27.56
CA ALA A 200 -3.63 4.48 -28.14
C ALA A 200 -4.27 5.26 -29.31
N PRO A 201 -4.04 6.57 -29.42
CA PRO A 201 -4.15 7.20 -30.73
C PRO A 201 -3.17 6.45 -31.61
N GLU A 202 -3.73 5.67 -32.54
CA GLU A 202 -3.03 4.97 -33.59
C GLU A 202 -2.48 5.98 -34.61
N GLU A 203 -1.69 6.96 -34.16
CA GLU A 203 -1.05 7.97 -35.00
C GLU A 203 0.26 8.46 -34.37
N LEU A 204 1.30 7.61 -34.36
CA LEU A 204 2.69 8.08 -34.52
C LEU A 204 3.69 6.95 -34.82
N LEU A 205 3.25 5.96 -35.60
CA LEU A 205 4.15 4.99 -36.21
C LEU A 205 3.89 4.87 -37.72
N GLU A 206 3.76 6.02 -38.40
CA GLU A 206 4.21 6.10 -39.77
C GLU A 206 5.69 6.47 -39.76
N SER A 207 6.50 5.43 -39.89
CA SER A 207 7.83 5.53 -40.47
C SER A 207 7.69 6.06 -41.89
N THR A 208 7.91 7.35 -42.09
CA THR A 208 8.37 7.87 -43.39
C THR A 208 9.60 8.75 -43.16
N THR A 209 10.75 8.10 -43.26
CA THR A 209 12.00 8.69 -43.72
C THR A 209 11.75 9.45 -45.03
N TYR A 210 11.83 10.78 -45.05
CA TYR A 210 12.22 11.53 -46.27
C TYR A 210 12.62 12.99 -45.99
N GLY A 211 13.88 13.31 -46.29
CA GLY A 211 14.27 14.52 -47.00
C GLY A 211 14.15 15.88 -46.30
N THR A 212 15.22 16.27 -45.60
CA THR A 212 15.61 17.67 -45.41
C THR A 212 15.85 18.31 -46.79
N ASN A 213 15.06 19.29 -47.20
CA ASN A 213 15.39 20.22 -48.28
C ASN A 213 14.61 21.54 -48.09
N GLN A 214 15.17 22.45 -47.31
CA GLN A 214 14.95 23.88 -47.52
C GLN A 214 16.25 24.46 -48.10
N PRO A 215 16.26 24.92 -49.36
CA PRO A 215 17.35 25.77 -49.82
C PRO A 215 17.15 27.17 -49.25
N VAL A 216 18.06 27.53 -48.35
CA VAL A 216 18.42 28.92 -48.08
C VAL A 216 19.12 29.44 -49.33
N GLU A 217 18.49 30.37 -50.04
CA GLU A 217 19.17 31.16 -51.06
C GLU A 217 19.04 32.64 -50.66
N GLN A 218 20.16 33.19 -50.18
CA GLN A 218 20.35 34.61 -49.97
C GLN A 218 21.76 34.96 -50.44
N VAL A 219 21.92 35.40 -51.70
CA VAL A 219 23.00 36.31 -52.12
C VAL A 219 22.52 37.19 -53.29
N ARG A 220 22.74 38.50 -53.13
CA ARG A 220 22.50 39.63 -54.05
C ARG A 220 23.78 39.92 -54.87
N CYS A 221 23.61 40.38 -56.12
CA CYS A 221 24.47 41.25 -56.99
C CYS A 221 24.16 40.84 -58.45
N GLU A 222 23.83 41.68 -59.43
CA GLU A 222 24.06 43.11 -59.73
C GLU A 222 22.77 43.84 -60.12
#